data_AF-A0A1I1IXS6-F1
#
_entry.id   AF-A0A1I1IXS6-F1
#
_cell.length_a   1.000
_cell.length_b   1.000
_cell.length_c   1.000
_cell.angle_alpha   90.00
_cell.angle_beta   90.00
_cell.angle_gamma   90.00
#
_symmetry.space_group_name_H-M   'P 1'
#
loop_
_entity.id
_entity.type
_entity.pdbx_description
1 polymer ?
#
loop_
_entity_poly.entity_id
_entity_poly.type
_entity_poly.pdbx_seq_one_letter_code
_entity_poly.pdbx_strand_id
1 'polypeptide(L)'
;MPLIDEEGNLFGVVNVIDALVVLLVLAVVVAGVAVVGVLGDDEDQEPESDVEPVEQPETKYLTLDLGHQPDYIAERVEAGDSFAVTDEESNVDGTFSITDVHVTSTVDDERNAHVVVRAEVTGDYPRIGTDLRIETDEYVTQGKVTALDDDGTSLETTTTPVLLETTVSERTATGITEGDTVTFGNHTAATITNVRLYPVGPDQYRVLVGADLHTHSKASAPTYAGTPVSTGTQFILPFDGYELVAEVVDPATDELPGEPSTATADVELEDVPPEIADGLEAGLTESIRGETLATVQSVDRGDEGNVTLTVELQTRQTETGLQFHGESIRDGDRIILDFETTLIEGTVTRLD
;
A
#
# COMPACT_ATOMS: atom_id res chain seq x y z
N MET A 1 60.84 -10.65 -7.18
CA MET A 1 60.53 -10.31 -5.79
C MET A 1 59.04 -10.04 -5.73
N PRO A 2 58.28 -10.63 -4.80
CA PRO A 2 56.87 -10.30 -4.65
C PRO A 2 56.72 -8.82 -4.30
N LEU A 3 55.75 -8.13 -4.90
CA LEU A 3 55.56 -6.69 -4.75
C LEU A 3 55.01 -6.34 -3.35
N ILE A 4 54.33 -7.29 -2.70
CA ILE A 4 53.73 -7.18 -1.37
C ILE A 4 54.13 -8.43 -0.59
N ASP A 5 54.59 -8.26 0.66
CA ASP A 5 54.95 -9.37 1.57
C ASP A 5 53.75 -9.83 2.42
N GLU A 6 53.93 -10.93 3.17
CA GLU A 6 52.87 -11.57 3.97
C GLU A 6 52.40 -10.69 5.14
N GLU A 7 53.17 -9.67 5.50
CA GLU A 7 52.84 -8.63 6.48
C GLU A 7 52.17 -7.37 5.87
N GLY A 8 51.93 -7.34 4.55
CA GLY A 8 51.22 -6.25 3.89
C GLY A 8 52.07 -5.01 3.60
N ASN A 9 53.39 -5.13 3.47
CA ASN A 9 54.28 -4.03 3.07
C ASN A 9 54.60 -4.08 1.57
N LEU A 10 54.53 -2.91 0.93
CA LEU A 10 54.91 -2.70 -0.45
C LEU A 10 56.44 -2.55 -0.54
N PHE A 11 57.09 -3.41 -1.34
CA PHE A 11 58.55 -3.48 -1.50
C PHE A 11 59.36 -3.72 -0.21
N GLY A 12 58.73 -4.21 0.87
CA GLY A 12 59.40 -4.54 2.14
C GLY A 12 59.90 -3.35 2.97
N VAL A 13 59.46 -2.12 2.65
CA VAL A 13 59.89 -0.89 3.36
C VAL A 13 58.71 -0.03 3.81
N VAL A 14 57.57 -0.07 3.12
CA VAL A 14 56.41 0.81 3.40
C VAL A 14 55.16 -0.02 3.56
N ASN A 15 54.37 0.22 4.61
CA ASN A 15 53.08 -0.44 4.81
C ASN A 15 52.11 -0.06 3.67
N VAL A 16 51.45 -1.04 3.05
CA VAL A 16 50.60 -0.81 1.87
C VAL A 16 49.40 0.10 2.19
N ILE A 17 48.92 0.08 3.44
CA ILE A 17 47.81 0.93 3.89
C ILE A 17 48.24 2.39 3.90
N ASP A 18 49.44 2.68 4.42
CA ASP A 18 49.98 4.04 4.48
C ASP A 18 50.30 4.57 3.07
N ALA A 19 50.79 3.69 2.17
CA ALA A 19 50.99 4.03 0.76
C ALA A 19 49.67 4.40 0.06
N LEU A 20 48.57 3.70 0.35
CA LEU A 20 47.24 4.02 -0.20
C LEU A 20 46.68 5.33 0.35
N VAL A 21 46.89 5.61 1.65
CA VAL A 21 46.47 6.88 2.27
C VAL A 21 47.25 8.05 1.66
N VAL A 22 48.56 7.91 1.48
CA VAL A 22 49.39 8.93 0.81
C VAL A 22 48.92 9.14 -0.64
N LEU A 23 48.59 8.07 -1.36
CA LEU A 23 48.09 8.17 -2.74
C LEU A 23 46.72 8.87 -2.78
N LEU A 24 45.82 8.56 -1.84
CA LEU A 24 44.52 9.21 -1.71
C LEU A 24 44.69 10.72 -1.40
N VAL A 25 45.57 11.08 -0.47
CA VAL A 25 45.89 12.48 -0.16
C VAL A 25 46.48 13.18 -1.39
N LEU A 26 47.37 12.52 -2.12
CA LEU A 26 47.97 13.07 -3.33
C LEU A 26 46.93 13.23 -4.46
N ALA A 27 45.97 12.32 -4.59
CA ALA A 27 44.86 12.41 -5.55
C ALA A 27 43.91 13.57 -5.21
N VAL A 28 43.59 13.76 -3.92
CA VAL A 28 42.78 14.90 -3.44
C VAL A 28 43.51 16.22 -3.67
N VAL A 29 44.83 16.27 -3.43
CA VAL A 29 45.65 17.46 -3.71
C VAL A 29 45.72 17.77 -5.20
N VAL A 30 45.89 16.76 -6.07
CA VAL A 30 45.93 16.97 -7.53
C VAL A 30 44.55 17.38 -8.07
N ALA A 31 43.46 16.81 -7.55
CA ALA A 31 42.10 17.23 -7.88
C ALA A 31 41.82 18.67 -7.39
N GLY A 32 42.33 19.05 -6.22
CA GLY A 32 42.26 20.42 -5.70
C GLY A 32 43.07 21.43 -6.52
N VAL A 33 44.25 21.04 -7.04
CA VAL A 33 45.08 21.91 -7.89
C VAL A 33 44.50 22.09 -9.30
N ALA A 34 43.77 21.10 -9.83
CA ALA A 34 43.14 21.19 -11.15
C ALA A 34 41.99 22.23 -11.21
N VAL A 35 41.34 22.52 -10.08
CA VAL A 35 40.31 23.56 -10.00
C VAL A 35 40.91 24.98 -9.95
N VAL A 36 42.16 25.13 -9.50
CA VAL A 36 42.82 26.45 -9.35
C VAL A 36 43.65 26.83 -10.61
N GLY A 37 43.90 25.91 -11.53
CA GLY A 37 44.84 26.09 -12.64
C GLY A 37 44.34 26.80 -13.92
N VAL A 38 43.15 27.42 -13.94
CA VAL A 38 42.61 28.09 -15.16
C VAL A 38 42.74 29.62 -15.14
N LEU A 39 43.60 30.22 -14.30
CA LEU A 39 43.91 31.65 -14.42
C LEU A 39 45.39 31.95 -14.18
N GLY A 40 46.08 32.27 -15.28
CA GLY A 40 47.01 33.41 -15.40
C GLY A 40 48.24 33.49 -14.48
N ASP A 41 49.40 33.27 -15.11
CA ASP A 41 50.77 33.62 -14.70
C ASP A 41 50.92 35.13 -14.38
N ASP A 42 51.45 35.49 -13.21
CA ASP A 42 52.46 36.56 -13.01
C ASP A 42 52.83 36.73 -11.52
N GLU A 43 54.12 36.98 -11.28
CA GLU A 43 54.83 36.95 -10.01
C GLU A 43 54.47 38.09 -9.01
N ASP A 44 54.64 37.78 -7.72
CA ASP A 44 54.85 38.70 -6.58
C ASP A 44 53.74 39.69 -6.18
N GLN A 45 52.65 39.23 -5.55
CA GLN A 45 51.85 40.03 -4.60
C GLN A 45 51.33 39.15 -3.44
N GLU A 46 51.55 39.60 -2.21
CA GLU A 46 50.98 39.00 -0.98
C GLU A 46 49.45 38.92 -1.09
N PRO A 47 48.80 37.83 -0.64
CA PRO A 47 47.38 37.64 -0.87
C PRO A 47 46.57 38.56 0.06
N GLU A 48 45.96 39.60 -0.51
CA GLU A 48 44.75 40.17 0.06
C GLU A 48 43.63 39.16 -0.21
N SER A 49 43.32 38.33 0.78
CA SER A 49 42.23 37.36 0.71
C SER A 49 40.87 38.05 0.78
N ASP A 50 40.48 38.76 -0.29
CA ASP A 50 39.11 39.19 -0.58
C ASP A 50 38.44 38.18 -1.53
N VAL A 51 38.51 36.89 -1.19
CA VAL A 51 37.68 35.87 -1.85
C VAL A 51 36.40 35.80 -1.05
N GLU A 52 35.32 36.41 -1.56
CA GLU A 52 33.98 36.14 -1.03
C GLU A 52 33.75 34.62 -1.08
N PRO A 53 33.20 34.00 -0.01
CA PRO A 53 32.85 32.59 -0.06
C PRO A 53 32.01 32.33 -1.30
N VAL A 54 32.41 31.38 -2.15
CA VAL A 54 31.56 30.93 -3.24
C VAL A 54 30.30 30.36 -2.56
N GLU A 55 29.18 31.08 -2.65
CA GLU A 55 27.92 30.59 -2.11
C GLU A 55 27.62 29.27 -2.83
N GLN A 56 27.60 28.17 -2.07
CA GLN A 56 27.11 26.91 -2.60
C GLN A 56 25.66 27.13 -3.01
N PRO A 57 25.24 26.66 -4.20
CA PRO A 57 23.86 26.83 -4.61
C PRO A 57 22.95 26.27 -3.52
N GLU A 58 21.94 27.04 -3.14
CA GLU A 58 21.01 26.66 -2.09
C GLU A 58 20.19 25.46 -2.60
N THR A 59 20.47 24.27 -2.06
CA THR A 59 19.68 23.07 -2.34
C THR A 59 18.34 23.17 -1.62
N LYS A 60 17.25 22.90 -2.33
CA LYS A 60 15.91 22.76 -1.76
C LYS A 60 15.33 21.39 -2.09
N TYR A 61 14.31 21.01 -1.33
CA TYR A 61 13.55 19.80 -1.57
C TYR A 61 12.09 20.14 -1.79
N LEU A 62 11.49 19.55 -2.80
CA LEU A 62 10.11 19.84 -3.20
C LEU A 62 9.30 18.57 -3.34
N THR A 63 8.03 18.67 -2.96
CA THR A 63 7.04 17.62 -3.19
C THR A 63 6.18 18.01 -4.38
N LEU A 64 6.19 17.17 -5.41
CA LEU A 64 5.37 17.32 -6.62
C LEU A 64 4.23 16.31 -6.59
N ASP A 65 3.02 16.81 -6.71
CA ASP A 65 1.84 15.98 -6.96
C ASP A 65 1.64 15.90 -8.48
N LEU A 66 1.92 14.74 -9.07
CA LEU A 66 1.73 14.50 -10.50
C LEU A 66 0.27 14.19 -10.83
N GLY A 67 -0.60 14.04 -9.83
CA GLY A 67 -1.99 13.69 -10.01
C GLY A 67 -2.15 12.28 -10.57
N HIS A 68 -3.24 12.08 -11.32
CA HIS A 68 -3.54 10.79 -11.95
C HIS A 68 -2.68 10.60 -13.20
N GLN A 69 -1.89 9.55 -13.20
CA GLN A 69 -1.01 9.14 -14.29
C GLN A 69 -1.46 7.79 -14.82
N PRO A 70 -1.40 7.55 -16.13
CA PRO A 70 -1.52 6.20 -16.66
C PRO A 70 -0.51 5.25 -16.01
N ASP A 71 -0.89 3.99 -15.81
CA ASP A 71 -0.04 2.92 -15.28
C ASP A 71 1.37 2.93 -15.88
N TYR A 72 1.50 2.97 -17.19
CA TYR A 72 2.78 2.94 -17.88
C TYR A 72 3.66 4.16 -17.59
N ILE A 73 3.12 5.29 -17.14
CA ILE A 73 3.91 6.42 -16.65
C ILE A 73 4.28 6.20 -15.18
N ALA A 74 3.30 5.82 -14.35
CA ALA A 74 3.51 5.59 -12.92
C ALA A 74 4.58 4.51 -12.65
N GLU A 75 4.66 3.49 -13.49
CA GLU A 75 5.68 2.43 -13.43
C GLU A 75 7.08 2.88 -13.87
N ARG A 76 7.20 4.01 -14.57
CA ARG A 76 8.47 4.53 -15.11
C ARG A 76 9.09 5.63 -14.26
N VAL A 77 8.29 6.32 -13.45
CA VAL A 77 8.78 7.38 -12.57
C VAL A 77 9.54 6.71 -11.42
N GLU A 78 10.86 6.89 -11.36
CA GLU A 78 11.70 6.28 -10.34
C GLU A 78 12.58 7.29 -9.60
N ALA A 79 13.00 6.93 -8.39
CA ALA A 79 14.04 7.67 -7.70
C ALA A 79 15.37 7.56 -8.45
N GLY A 80 16.03 8.70 -8.66
CA GLY A 80 17.22 8.85 -9.49
C GLY A 80 16.95 9.52 -10.85
N ASP A 81 15.69 9.64 -11.26
CA ASP A 81 15.34 10.38 -12.46
C ASP A 81 15.74 11.85 -12.33
N SER A 82 16.36 12.40 -13.37
CA SER A 82 16.80 13.79 -13.39
C SER A 82 16.27 14.53 -14.60
N PHE A 83 15.95 15.81 -14.41
CA PHE A 83 15.43 16.67 -15.46
C PHE A 83 15.81 18.12 -15.17
N ALA A 84 15.91 18.92 -16.23
CA ALA A 84 16.15 20.36 -16.12
C ALA A 84 14.88 21.11 -16.51
N VAL A 85 14.58 22.18 -15.79
CA VAL A 85 13.47 23.07 -16.14
C VAL A 85 14.02 24.47 -16.31
N THR A 86 13.75 25.03 -17.49
CA THR A 86 13.99 26.44 -17.81
C THR A 86 12.66 27.03 -18.28
N ASP A 87 12.02 27.82 -17.43
CA ASP A 87 10.75 28.51 -17.68
C ASP A 87 10.86 29.99 -17.27
N GLU A 88 10.86 30.86 -18.27
CA GLU A 88 10.92 32.31 -18.09
C GLU A 88 9.65 32.89 -17.43
N GLU A 89 8.48 32.26 -17.62
CA GLU A 89 7.22 32.75 -17.05
C GLU A 89 7.18 32.50 -15.53
N SER A 90 7.67 31.33 -15.12
CA SER A 90 7.74 30.93 -13.71
C SER A 90 9.06 31.37 -13.02
N ASN A 91 10.02 31.93 -13.76
CA ASN A 91 11.40 32.23 -13.32
C ASN A 91 12.07 31.01 -12.66
N VAL A 92 11.99 29.87 -13.34
CA VAL A 92 12.61 28.62 -12.90
C VAL A 92 13.72 28.29 -13.89
N ASP A 93 14.95 28.20 -13.40
CA ASP A 93 16.11 27.66 -14.10
C ASP A 93 16.88 26.75 -13.13
N GLY A 94 16.49 25.48 -13.09
CA GLY A 94 16.92 24.53 -12.08
C GLY A 94 17.11 23.13 -12.62
N THR A 95 18.01 22.38 -11.98
CA THR A 95 18.17 20.94 -12.21
C THR A 95 17.53 20.18 -11.04
N PHE A 96 16.70 19.21 -11.36
CA PHE A 96 15.90 18.44 -10.42
C PHE A 96 16.33 16.97 -10.46
N SER A 97 16.37 16.32 -9.30
CA SER A 97 16.56 14.88 -9.18
C SER A 97 15.47 14.31 -8.28
N ILE A 98 14.70 13.35 -8.78
CA ILE A 98 13.70 12.63 -7.98
C ILE A 98 14.46 11.79 -6.94
N THR A 99 14.10 11.95 -5.67
CA THR A 99 14.73 11.26 -4.54
C THR A 99 13.84 10.20 -3.92
N ASP A 100 12.52 10.33 -4.10
CA ASP A 100 11.53 9.38 -3.59
C ASP A 100 10.24 9.46 -4.42
N VAL A 101 9.54 8.34 -4.53
CA VAL A 101 8.33 8.19 -5.34
C VAL A 101 7.30 7.40 -4.55
N HIS A 102 6.10 7.95 -4.44
CA HIS A 102 4.95 7.31 -3.84
C HIS A 102 3.85 7.16 -4.88
N VAL A 103 3.42 5.92 -5.09
CA VAL A 103 2.37 5.56 -6.05
C VAL A 103 1.24 4.86 -5.31
N THR A 104 0.01 5.28 -5.59
CA THR A 104 -1.21 4.66 -5.05
C THR A 104 -2.20 4.40 -6.19
N SER A 105 -3.12 3.43 -6.03
CA SER A 105 -4.20 3.27 -7.01
C SER A 105 -5.13 4.48 -6.97
N THR A 106 -5.88 4.73 -8.05
CA THR A 106 -6.89 5.79 -8.01
C THR A 106 -8.25 5.27 -7.55
N VAL A 107 -9.13 6.18 -7.18
CA VAL A 107 -10.50 5.84 -6.72
C VAL A 107 -11.49 5.69 -7.87
N ASP A 108 -11.11 6.10 -9.10
CA ASP A 108 -12.04 6.28 -10.22
C ASP A 108 -11.63 5.53 -11.51
N ASP A 109 -10.39 5.05 -11.65
CA ASP A 109 -9.91 4.39 -12.87
C ASP A 109 -8.79 3.37 -12.58
N GLU A 110 -9.04 2.11 -12.92
CA GLU A 110 -8.14 0.97 -12.73
C GLU A 110 -6.80 1.11 -13.47
N ARG A 111 -6.75 1.91 -14.55
CA ARG A 111 -5.55 2.10 -15.38
C ARG A 111 -4.74 3.32 -15.00
N ASN A 112 -5.15 4.04 -13.97
CA ASN A 112 -4.43 5.19 -13.48
C ASN A 112 -3.94 4.95 -12.05
N ALA A 113 -2.79 5.54 -11.76
CA ALA A 113 -2.23 5.64 -10.42
C ALA A 113 -2.12 7.12 -10.03
N HIS A 114 -2.23 7.42 -8.74
CA HIS A 114 -1.88 8.72 -8.20
C HIS A 114 -0.40 8.71 -7.82
N VAL A 115 0.37 9.64 -8.37
CA VAL A 115 1.83 9.70 -8.19
C VAL A 115 2.23 10.99 -7.49
N VAL A 116 2.97 10.86 -6.40
CA VAL A 116 3.62 11.96 -5.68
C VAL A 116 5.11 11.69 -5.66
N VAL A 117 5.93 12.69 -5.93
CA VAL A 117 7.39 12.55 -5.91
C VAL A 117 8.02 13.59 -4.99
N ARG A 118 9.12 13.20 -4.36
CA ARG A 118 10.08 14.11 -3.72
C ARG A 118 11.22 14.34 -4.70
N ALA A 119 11.64 15.58 -4.86
CA ALA A 119 12.81 15.91 -5.65
C ALA A 119 13.72 16.90 -4.93
N GLU A 120 15.01 16.73 -5.13
CA GLU A 120 16.04 17.72 -4.85
C GLU A 120 16.11 18.71 -6.03
N VAL A 121 16.29 20.00 -5.76
CA VAL A 121 16.56 21.02 -6.77
C VAL A 121 17.82 21.81 -6.44
N THR A 122 18.63 22.02 -7.47
CA THR A 122 19.79 22.93 -7.46
C THR A 122 19.58 24.04 -8.49
N GLY A 123 19.82 25.29 -8.10
CA GLY A 123 19.57 26.48 -8.94
C GLY A 123 18.30 27.20 -8.50
N ASP A 124 17.59 27.79 -9.45
CA ASP A 124 16.32 28.45 -9.16
C ASP A 124 15.22 27.43 -8.91
N TYR A 125 14.45 27.63 -7.83
CA TYR A 125 13.39 26.72 -7.42
C TYR A 125 11.98 27.34 -7.57
N PRO A 126 10.98 26.55 -7.98
CA PRO A 126 9.63 27.03 -8.16
C PRO A 126 8.93 27.35 -6.83
N ARG A 127 7.92 28.21 -6.89
CA ARG A 127 7.03 28.46 -5.74
C ARG A 127 6.02 27.33 -5.58
N ILE A 128 5.52 27.13 -4.37
CA ILE A 128 4.36 26.26 -4.12
C ILE A 128 3.18 26.71 -4.99
N GLY A 129 2.50 25.74 -5.61
CA GLY A 129 1.40 25.92 -6.55
C GLY A 129 1.80 25.94 -8.03
N THR A 130 3.10 26.12 -8.32
CA THR A 130 3.64 26.11 -9.69
C THR A 130 3.45 24.74 -10.32
N ASP A 131 3.07 24.73 -11.59
CA ASP A 131 3.03 23.53 -12.41
C ASP A 131 4.38 23.34 -13.11
N LEU A 132 4.97 22.17 -12.94
CA LEU A 132 6.27 21.81 -13.47
C LEU A 132 6.09 20.72 -14.53
N ARG A 133 6.60 20.98 -15.74
CA ARG A 133 6.71 19.94 -16.76
C ARG A 133 7.95 19.11 -16.47
N ILE A 134 7.77 17.81 -16.35
CA ILE A 134 8.84 16.82 -16.17
C ILE A 134 9.03 16.14 -17.52
N GLU A 135 10.22 16.27 -18.08
CA GLU A 135 10.60 15.68 -19.36
C GLU A 135 11.91 14.93 -19.16
N THR A 136 11.83 13.61 -19.28
CA THR A 136 12.97 12.69 -19.24
C THR A 136 13.13 12.04 -20.61
N ASP A 137 14.16 11.22 -20.77
CA ASP A 137 14.34 10.42 -21.99
C ASP A 137 13.23 9.36 -22.17
N GLU A 138 12.55 8.96 -21.09
CA GLU A 138 11.57 7.87 -21.09
C GLU A 138 10.12 8.33 -21.07
N TYR A 139 9.82 9.48 -20.45
CA TYR A 139 8.47 9.95 -20.29
C TYR A 139 8.35 11.47 -20.19
N VAL A 140 7.11 11.94 -20.37
CA VAL A 140 6.72 13.33 -20.19
C VAL A 140 5.49 13.37 -19.31
N THR A 141 5.55 14.17 -18.25
CA THR A 141 4.41 14.41 -17.37
C THR A 141 4.43 15.84 -16.80
N GLN A 142 3.44 16.17 -15.99
CA GLN A 142 3.32 17.46 -15.33
C GLN A 142 2.94 17.24 -13.87
N GLY A 143 3.53 18.02 -12.98
CA GLY A 143 3.26 17.97 -11.55
C GLY A 143 3.09 19.33 -10.93
N LYS A 144 2.28 19.43 -9.87
CA LYS A 144 2.12 20.66 -9.09
C LYS A 144 3.02 20.63 -7.86
N VAL A 145 3.77 21.69 -7.63
CA VAL A 145 4.56 21.86 -6.41
C VAL A 145 3.62 22.06 -5.22
N THR A 146 3.65 21.14 -4.25
CA THR A 146 2.76 21.17 -3.08
C THR A 146 3.49 21.49 -1.78
N ALA A 147 4.80 21.24 -1.71
CA ALA A 147 5.65 21.59 -0.59
C ALA A 147 7.04 22.01 -1.07
N LEU A 148 7.72 22.81 -0.24
CA LEU A 148 9.10 23.24 -0.43
C LEU A 148 9.75 23.30 0.95
N ASP A 149 10.83 22.54 1.13
CA ASP A 149 11.54 22.36 2.39
C ASP A 149 13.04 22.58 2.21
N ASP A 150 13.72 22.89 3.32
CA ASP A 150 15.17 23.09 3.37
C ASP A 150 15.96 21.76 3.39
N ASP A 151 15.30 20.67 3.79
CA ASP A 151 15.89 19.34 3.91
C ASP A 151 14.86 18.21 3.66
N GLY A 152 15.35 16.96 3.64
CA GLY A 152 14.53 15.75 3.52
C GLY A 152 14.41 15.21 2.09
N THR A 153 14.95 14.01 1.88
CA THR A 153 14.95 13.31 0.57
C THR A 153 13.78 12.36 0.39
N SER A 154 12.95 12.13 1.41
CA SER A 154 11.86 11.16 1.40
C SER A 154 10.51 11.82 1.61
N LEU A 155 9.46 11.21 1.07
CA LEU A 155 8.07 11.55 1.36
C LEU A 155 7.69 11.03 2.75
N GLU A 156 6.84 11.76 3.46
CA GLU A 156 6.30 11.31 4.75
C GLU A 156 5.21 10.26 4.53
N THR A 157 5.62 9.01 4.28
CA THR A 157 4.70 7.89 4.08
C THR A 157 4.64 6.98 5.31
N THR A 158 3.51 6.32 5.50
CA THR A 158 3.30 5.31 6.54
C THR A 158 2.38 4.21 6.02
N THR A 159 2.52 3.01 6.58
CA THR A 159 1.53 1.96 6.45
C THR A 159 0.36 2.25 7.39
N THR A 160 -0.85 2.29 6.85
CA THR A 160 -2.09 2.47 7.59
C THR A 160 -2.90 1.17 7.50
N PRO A 161 -3.09 0.44 8.62
CA PRO A 161 -3.93 -0.74 8.63
C PRO A 161 -5.41 -0.34 8.54
N VAL A 162 -6.16 -1.05 7.70
CA VAL A 162 -7.59 -0.82 7.49
C VAL A 162 -8.35 -2.13 7.35
N LEU A 163 -9.60 -2.13 7.80
CA LEU A 163 -10.55 -3.19 7.56
C LEU A 163 -11.48 -2.73 6.45
N LEU A 164 -11.47 -3.45 5.35
CA LEU A 164 -12.27 -3.19 4.16
C LEU A 164 -13.40 -4.22 4.05
N GLU A 165 -14.53 -3.80 3.49
CA GLU A 165 -15.66 -4.66 3.17
C GLU A 165 -16.06 -4.53 1.71
N THR A 166 -16.38 -5.66 1.09
CA THR A 166 -16.94 -5.69 -0.27
C THR A 166 -17.79 -6.95 -0.49
N THR A 167 -18.53 -7.01 -1.58
CA THR A 167 -19.24 -8.21 -2.03
C THR A 167 -18.76 -8.57 -3.43
N VAL A 168 -18.32 -9.81 -3.61
CA VAL A 168 -17.70 -10.28 -4.86
C VAL A 168 -18.27 -11.62 -5.30
N SER A 169 -18.00 -12.00 -6.55
CA SER A 169 -18.33 -13.33 -7.07
C SER A 169 -17.46 -14.43 -6.43
N GLU A 170 -17.92 -15.68 -6.43
CA GLU A 170 -17.14 -16.86 -6.01
C GLU A 170 -15.75 -16.90 -6.67
N ARG A 171 -15.68 -16.61 -7.98
CA ARG A 171 -14.42 -16.59 -8.73
C ARG A 171 -13.42 -15.58 -8.15
N THR A 172 -13.90 -14.39 -7.79
CA THR A 172 -13.06 -13.37 -7.14
C THR A 172 -12.71 -13.79 -5.72
N ALA A 173 -13.71 -14.20 -4.93
CA ALA A 173 -13.54 -14.63 -3.54
C ALA A 173 -12.50 -15.74 -3.38
N THR A 174 -12.45 -16.70 -4.31
CA THR A 174 -11.47 -17.78 -4.32
C THR A 174 -10.07 -17.35 -4.77
N GLY A 175 -9.94 -16.21 -5.46
CA GLY A 175 -8.66 -15.64 -5.88
C GLY A 175 -7.94 -14.79 -4.83
N ILE A 176 -8.68 -14.14 -3.91
CA ILE A 176 -8.10 -13.20 -2.94
C ILE A 176 -7.17 -13.89 -1.95
N THR A 177 -5.88 -13.61 -1.91
CA THR A 177 -4.94 -14.30 -1.02
C THR A 177 -4.30 -13.33 -0.03
N GLU A 178 -4.06 -13.80 1.21
CA GLU A 178 -3.24 -13.05 2.17
C GLU A 178 -1.82 -12.88 1.61
N GLY A 179 -1.30 -11.66 1.66
CA GLY A 179 -0.04 -11.27 1.04
C GLY A 179 -0.17 -10.78 -0.41
N ASP A 180 -1.36 -10.79 -1.02
CA ASP A 180 -1.57 -10.14 -2.33
C ASP A 180 -1.29 -8.64 -2.24
N THR A 181 -0.66 -8.09 -3.27
CA THR A 181 -0.25 -6.69 -3.30
C THR A 181 -0.83 -5.95 -4.49
N VAL A 182 -1.18 -4.68 -4.26
CA VAL A 182 -1.36 -3.71 -5.35
C VAL A 182 0.01 -3.13 -5.66
N THR A 183 0.48 -3.26 -6.90
CA THR A 183 1.81 -2.80 -7.30
C THR A 183 1.76 -1.97 -8.58
N PHE A 184 2.63 -0.96 -8.65
CA PHE A 184 2.90 -0.17 -9.83
C PHE A 184 4.41 -0.17 -10.05
N GLY A 185 4.89 -1.05 -10.94
CA GLY A 185 6.31 -1.26 -11.15
C GLY A 185 6.96 -1.80 -9.87
N ASN A 186 7.90 -1.03 -9.30
CA ASN A 186 8.58 -1.39 -8.06
C ASN A 186 7.89 -0.84 -6.79
N HIS A 187 6.74 -0.17 -6.92
CA HIS A 187 6.04 0.48 -5.82
C HIS A 187 4.85 -0.34 -5.34
N THR A 188 4.86 -0.77 -4.08
CA THR A 188 3.71 -1.38 -3.42
C THR A 188 2.78 -0.29 -2.88
N ALA A 189 1.51 -0.32 -3.29
CA ALA A 189 0.50 0.61 -2.82
C ALA A 189 -0.35 0.02 -1.68
N ALA A 190 -0.62 -1.28 -1.70
CA ALA A 190 -1.39 -1.94 -0.65
C ALA A 190 -0.99 -3.42 -0.54
N THR A 191 -1.20 -4.00 0.65
CA THR A 191 -1.00 -5.45 0.90
C THR A 191 -2.20 -6.00 1.66
N ILE A 192 -2.72 -7.15 1.24
CA ILE A 192 -3.74 -7.88 2.01
C ILE A 192 -3.07 -8.59 3.19
N THR A 193 -3.56 -8.35 4.41
CA THR A 193 -3.03 -8.95 5.64
C THR A 193 -3.94 -10.05 6.19
N ASN A 194 -5.25 -9.94 5.98
CA ASN A 194 -6.23 -10.92 6.45
C ASN A 194 -7.42 -10.99 5.50
N VAL A 195 -8.02 -12.18 5.35
CA VAL A 195 -9.25 -12.34 4.56
C VAL A 195 -10.27 -13.17 5.33
N ARG A 196 -11.53 -12.72 5.33
CA ARG A 196 -12.70 -13.54 5.67
C ARG A 196 -13.75 -13.46 4.59
N LEU A 197 -14.33 -14.61 4.32
CA LEU A 197 -15.31 -14.82 3.26
C LEU A 197 -16.58 -15.38 3.89
N TYR A 198 -17.71 -14.80 3.55
CA TYR A 198 -19.02 -15.22 4.05
C TYR A 198 -19.98 -15.33 2.86
N PRO A 199 -20.64 -16.48 2.65
CA PRO A 199 -21.64 -16.58 1.60
C PRO A 199 -22.85 -15.71 1.96
N VAL A 200 -23.29 -14.92 0.99
CA VAL A 200 -24.46 -14.03 1.11
C VAL A 200 -25.50 -14.29 0.02
N GLY A 201 -25.26 -15.31 -0.81
CA GLY A 201 -26.16 -15.72 -1.88
C GLY A 201 -25.48 -16.74 -2.81
N PRO A 202 -26.18 -17.17 -3.87
CA PRO A 202 -25.60 -18.07 -4.86
C PRO A 202 -24.43 -17.37 -5.56
N ASP A 203 -23.25 -18.00 -5.48
CA ASP A 203 -21.98 -17.53 -6.05
C ASP A 203 -21.56 -16.12 -5.62
N GLN A 204 -22.07 -15.63 -4.48
CA GLN A 204 -21.79 -14.30 -3.94
C GLN A 204 -21.27 -14.37 -2.51
N TYR A 205 -20.15 -13.68 -2.28
CA TYR A 205 -19.48 -13.64 -1.00
C TYR A 205 -19.32 -12.21 -0.53
N ARG A 206 -19.73 -11.94 0.70
CA ARG A 206 -19.22 -10.79 1.44
C ARG A 206 -17.80 -11.11 1.89
N VAL A 207 -16.91 -10.15 1.67
CA VAL A 207 -15.49 -10.26 1.99
C VAL A 207 -15.15 -9.16 2.98
N LEU A 208 -14.60 -9.56 4.13
CA LEU A 208 -13.87 -8.65 5.01
C LEU A 208 -12.37 -8.84 4.74
N VAL A 209 -11.69 -7.76 4.35
CA VAL A 209 -10.26 -7.76 4.02
C VAL A 209 -9.54 -6.84 4.99
N GLY A 210 -8.64 -7.42 5.80
CA GLY A 210 -7.61 -6.65 6.46
C GLY A 210 -6.55 -6.26 5.43
N ALA A 211 -6.20 -4.97 5.36
CA ALA A 211 -5.20 -4.49 4.42
C ALA A 211 -4.30 -3.42 5.03
N ASP A 212 -3.05 -3.43 4.62
CA ASP A 212 -2.06 -2.40 4.88
C ASP A 212 -1.99 -1.46 3.67
N LEU A 213 -2.48 -0.23 3.82
CA LEU A 213 -2.38 0.80 2.79
C LEU A 213 -1.10 1.62 2.97
N HIS A 214 -0.31 1.77 1.91
CA HIS A 214 0.76 2.77 1.90
C HIS A 214 0.16 4.15 1.68
N THR A 215 0.24 4.99 2.69
CA THR A 215 -0.42 6.30 2.75
C THR A 215 0.58 7.43 2.88
N HIS A 216 0.23 8.60 2.35
CA HIS A 216 0.94 9.84 2.61
C HIS A 216 0.39 10.50 3.87
N SER A 217 1.27 10.79 4.83
CA SER A 217 0.94 11.50 6.07
C SER A 217 0.75 12.99 5.76
N LYS A 218 -0.44 13.52 6.01
CA LYS A 218 -0.68 14.98 6.08
C LYS A 218 -1.13 15.32 7.49
N ALA A 219 -0.88 16.55 7.95
CA ALA A 219 -0.99 16.99 9.35
C ALA A 219 -2.33 16.73 10.10
N SER A 220 -3.37 16.20 9.45
CA SER A 220 -4.67 15.91 10.05
C SER A 220 -5.14 14.44 9.92
N ALA A 221 -4.74 13.72 8.86
CA ALA A 221 -5.03 12.29 8.66
C ALA A 221 -4.14 11.69 7.55
N PRO A 222 -3.86 10.38 7.58
CA PRO A 222 -3.24 9.69 6.44
C PRO A 222 -4.16 9.72 5.22
N THR A 223 -3.56 9.85 4.04
CA THR A 223 -4.27 9.88 2.77
C THR A 223 -3.80 8.77 1.85
N TYR A 224 -4.74 8.14 1.15
CA TYR A 224 -4.52 7.15 0.09
C TYR A 224 -5.13 7.68 -1.19
N ALA A 225 -4.39 7.69 -2.31
CA ALA A 225 -4.86 8.30 -3.56
C ALA A 225 -5.30 9.78 -3.41
N GLY A 226 -4.63 10.52 -2.52
CA GLY A 226 -5.00 11.90 -2.16
C GLY A 226 -6.28 12.03 -1.33
N THR A 227 -6.96 10.94 -1.00
CA THR A 227 -8.22 10.90 -0.25
C THR A 227 -7.97 10.49 1.21
N PRO A 228 -8.57 11.15 2.22
CA PRO A 228 -8.44 10.74 3.62
C PRO A 228 -8.95 9.31 3.84
N VAL A 229 -8.18 8.49 4.55
CA VAL A 229 -8.61 7.14 4.93
C VAL A 229 -9.59 7.25 6.10
N SER A 230 -10.88 7.07 5.83
CA SER A 230 -11.96 7.22 6.82
C SER A 230 -13.07 6.20 6.58
N THR A 231 -13.82 5.83 7.62
CA THR A 231 -14.99 4.94 7.49
C THR A 231 -15.95 5.44 6.40
N GLY A 232 -16.41 4.54 5.54
CA GLY A 232 -17.28 4.83 4.40
C GLY A 232 -16.54 5.27 3.13
N THR A 233 -15.21 5.45 3.19
CA THR A 233 -14.42 5.75 1.98
C THR A 233 -14.30 4.49 1.15
N GLN A 234 -14.51 4.58 -0.15
CA GLN A 234 -14.31 3.47 -1.08
C GLN A 234 -12.97 3.60 -1.80
N PHE A 235 -12.28 2.49 -2.01
CA PHE A 235 -11.07 2.42 -2.80
C PHE A 235 -11.19 1.35 -3.88
N ILE A 236 -10.57 1.62 -5.03
CA ILE A 236 -10.36 0.62 -6.08
C ILE A 236 -8.95 0.09 -5.93
N LEU A 237 -8.83 -1.22 -5.71
CA LEU A 237 -7.56 -1.92 -5.46
C LEU A 237 -7.34 -2.96 -6.56
N PRO A 238 -6.55 -2.63 -7.60
CA PRO A 238 -6.26 -3.54 -8.71
C PRO A 238 -5.11 -4.49 -8.32
N PHE A 239 -5.47 -5.70 -7.88
CA PHE A 239 -4.52 -6.78 -7.60
C PHE A 239 -4.21 -7.58 -8.88
N ASP A 240 -3.21 -8.45 -8.83
CA ASP A 240 -2.93 -9.34 -9.96
C ASP A 240 -4.08 -10.34 -10.15
N GLY A 241 -4.79 -10.21 -11.27
CA GLY A 241 -5.87 -11.12 -11.67
C GLY A 241 -7.27 -10.77 -11.15
N TYR A 242 -7.43 -9.78 -10.26
CA TYR A 242 -8.73 -9.31 -9.80
C TYR A 242 -8.67 -7.87 -9.27
N GLU A 243 -9.82 -7.22 -9.19
CA GLU A 243 -9.98 -5.88 -8.61
C GLU A 243 -10.96 -5.94 -7.45
N LEU A 244 -10.66 -5.20 -6.38
CA LEU A 244 -11.58 -4.97 -5.27
C LEU A 244 -12.03 -3.51 -5.26
N VAL A 245 -13.34 -3.30 -5.35
CA VAL A 245 -13.98 -2.04 -4.95
C VAL A 245 -14.49 -2.23 -3.53
N ALA A 246 -13.77 -1.68 -2.56
CA ALA A 246 -14.01 -1.97 -1.15
C ALA A 246 -14.18 -0.70 -0.32
N GLU A 247 -15.10 -0.76 0.63
CA GLU A 247 -15.40 0.31 1.57
C GLU A 247 -14.59 0.13 2.86
N VAL A 248 -14.01 1.21 3.37
CA VAL A 248 -13.35 1.22 4.68
C VAL A 248 -14.42 1.11 5.77
N VAL A 249 -14.41 0.02 6.52
CA VAL A 249 -15.25 -0.16 7.70
C VAL A 249 -14.55 0.42 8.94
N ASP A 250 -13.27 0.11 9.10
CA ASP A 250 -12.43 0.63 10.18
C ASP A 250 -11.09 1.17 9.63
N PRO A 251 -10.78 2.47 9.82
CA PRO A 251 -9.54 3.07 9.33
C PRO A 251 -8.35 2.92 10.29
N ALA A 252 -8.51 2.23 11.43
CA ALA A 252 -7.50 2.16 12.49
C ALA A 252 -6.98 0.74 12.77
N THR A 253 -7.55 -0.28 12.13
CA THR A 253 -7.15 -1.68 12.30
C THR A 253 -7.48 -2.47 11.04
N ASP A 254 -6.69 -3.50 10.76
CA ASP A 254 -6.92 -4.54 9.76
C ASP A 254 -7.47 -5.83 10.38
N GLU A 255 -7.67 -5.84 11.70
CA GLU A 255 -8.25 -6.96 12.44
C GLU A 255 -9.78 -6.99 12.33
N LEU A 256 -10.33 -8.20 12.26
CA LEU A 256 -11.77 -8.43 12.27
C LEU A 256 -12.38 -8.02 13.63
N PRO A 257 -13.60 -7.48 13.64
CA PRO A 257 -14.24 -7.03 14.87
C PRO A 257 -14.53 -8.19 15.84
N GLY A 258 -14.31 -7.94 17.13
CA GLY A 258 -14.62 -8.88 18.22
C GLY A 258 -13.66 -10.06 18.33
N GLU A 259 -13.88 -10.92 19.32
CA GLU A 259 -13.09 -12.13 19.57
C GLU A 259 -13.79 -13.38 18.99
N PRO A 260 -13.07 -14.34 18.40
CA PRO A 260 -13.66 -15.61 17.97
C PRO A 260 -14.41 -16.30 19.10
N SER A 261 -15.60 -16.81 18.80
CA SER A 261 -16.50 -17.51 19.70
C SER A 261 -17.26 -18.61 18.95
N THR A 262 -18.08 -19.36 19.67
CA THR A 262 -19.02 -20.33 19.10
C THR A 262 -20.37 -20.14 19.76
N ALA A 263 -21.44 -20.26 18.99
CA ALA A 263 -22.81 -20.23 19.51
C ALA A 263 -23.62 -21.38 18.92
N THR A 264 -24.63 -21.85 19.64
CA THR A 264 -25.57 -22.84 19.11
C THR A 264 -26.87 -22.14 18.75
N ALA A 265 -27.37 -22.36 17.55
CA ALA A 265 -28.61 -21.76 17.07
C ALA A 265 -29.59 -22.84 16.59
N ASP A 266 -30.86 -22.69 16.94
CA ASP A 266 -31.95 -23.42 16.28
C ASP A 266 -32.44 -22.58 15.10
N VAL A 267 -32.25 -23.07 13.88
CA VAL A 267 -32.58 -22.40 12.62
C VAL A 267 -33.78 -23.10 12.00
N GLU A 268 -34.89 -22.37 11.89
CA GLU A 268 -36.13 -22.85 11.29
C GLU A 268 -36.18 -22.53 9.80
N LEU A 269 -36.50 -23.55 9.01
CA LEU A 269 -36.74 -23.49 7.57
C LEU A 269 -38.21 -23.82 7.33
N GLU A 270 -38.91 -22.93 6.64
CA GLU A 270 -40.33 -23.09 6.30
C GLU A 270 -40.50 -23.60 4.86
N ASP A 271 -41.54 -24.42 4.63
CA ASP A 271 -41.95 -24.89 3.29
C ASP A 271 -40.81 -25.56 2.48
N VAL A 272 -39.94 -26.33 3.16
CA VAL A 272 -38.75 -26.94 2.53
C VAL A 272 -39.17 -28.03 1.54
N PRO A 273 -38.73 -27.97 0.26
CA PRO A 273 -39.01 -29.03 -0.71
C PRO A 273 -38.47 -30.39 -0.20
N PRO A 274 -39.21 -31.50 -0.38
CA PRO A 274 -38.78 -32.81 0.13
C PRO A 274 -37.37 -33.22 -0.31
N GLU A 275 -36.98 -32.88 -1.54
CA GLU A 275 -35.65 -33.13 -2.09
C GLU A 275 -34.51 -32.40 -1.35
N ILE A 276 -34.78 -31.20 -0.83
CA ILE A 276 -33.84 -30.45 0.00
C ILE A 276 -33.88 -30.98 1.43
N ALA A 277 -35.08 -31.20 2.00
CA ALA A 277 -35.27 -31.69 3.36
C ALA A 277 -34.64 -33.08 3.58
N ASP A 278 -34.65 -33.95 2.56
CA ASP A 278 -34.00 -35.27 2.60
C ASP A 278 -32.47 -35.16 2.55
N GLY A 279 -31.92 -34.07 1.98
CA GLY A 279 -30.48 -33.81 1.95
C GLY A 279 -29.91 -33.20 3.24
N LEU A 280 -30.77 -32.64 4.10
CA LEU A 280 -30.35 -32.05 5.38
C LEU A 280 -30.10 -33.14 6.43
N GLU A 281 -28.85 -33.27 6.84
CA GLU A 281 -28.39 -34.28 7.82
C GLU A 281 -27.43 -33.68 8.86
N ALA A 282 -27.32 -34.34 10.01
CA ALA A 282 -26.33 -33.98 11.01
C ALA A 282 -24.91 -34.24 10.47
N GLY A 283 -23.98 -33.32 10.75
CA GLY A 283 -22.61 -33.35 10.27
C GLY A 283 -22.39 -32.59 8.97
N LEU A 284 -23.43 -32.01 8.36
CA LEU A 284 -23.23 -31.03 7.28
C LEU A 284 -22.46 -29.83 7.80
N THR A 285 -21.50 -29.36 7.03
CA THR A 285 -20.63 -28.25 7.38
C THR A 285 -20.69 -27.19 6.31
N GLU A 286 -20.85 -25.94 6.72
CA GLU A 286 -20.48 -24.80 5.89
C GLU A 286 -18.98 -24.58 6.07
N SER A 287 -18.23 -24.57 4.98
CA SER A 287 -16.79 -24.36 5.04
C SER A 287 -16.30 -23.51 3.88
N ILE A 288 -15.32 -22.66 4.15
CA ILE A 288 -14.64 -21.86 3.14
C ILE A 288 -13.14 -21.94 3.35
N ARG A 289 -12.40 -22.29 2.29
CA ARG A 289 -10.94 -22.47 2.34
C ARG A 289 -10.46 -23.43 3.45
N GLY A 290 -11.29 -24.42 3.79
CA GLY A 290 -11.01 -25.39 4.85
C GLY A 290 -11.28 -24.89 6.28
N GLU A 291 -11.78 -23.66 6.46
CA GLU A 291 -12.32 -23.17 7.73
C GLU A 291 -13.83 -23.49 7.79
N THR A 292 -14.27 -24.21 8.82
CA THR A 292 -15.68 -24.54 9.04
C THR A 292 -16.39 -23.41 9.75
N LEU A 293 -17.37 -22.76 9.10
CA LEU A 293 -18.12 -21.63 9.65
C LEU A 293 -19.37 -22.07 10.41
N ALA A 294 -19.99 -23.17 9.99
CA ALA A 294 -21.16 -23.74 10.66
C ALA A 294 -21.16 -25.26 10.56
N THR A 295 -21.71 -25.93 11.58
CA THR A 295 -21.90 -27.39 11.58
C THR A 295 -23.31 -27.74 12.06
N VAL A 296 -24.05 -28.50 11.25
CA VAL A 296 -25.36 -29.03 11.65
C VAL A 296 -25.15 -30.12 12.69
N GLN A 297 -25.58 -29.89 13.93
CA GLN A 297 -25.52 -30.87 15.01
C GLN A 297 -26.71 -31.84 14.97
N SER A 298 -27.91 -31.34 14.65
CA SER A 298 -29.12 -32.16 14.55
C SER A 298 -30.14 -31.57 13.59
N VAL A 299 -31.03 -32.43 13.09
CA VAL A 299 -32.10 -32.08 12.15
C VAL A 299 -33.41 -32.64 12.69
N ASP A 300 -34.37 -31.76 12.96
CA ASP A 300 -35.73 -32.13 13.31
C ASP A 300 -36.68 -31.80 12.15
N ARG A 301 -37.52 -32.76 11.78
CA ARG A 301 -38.46 -32.61 10.65
C ARG A 301 -39.86 -32.45 11.23
N GLY A 302 -40.40 -31.24 11.08
CA GLY A 302 -41.73 -30.89 11.52
C GLY A 302 -42.82 -31.34 10.55
N ASP A 303 -44.05 -30.99 10.89
CA ASP A 303 -45.19 -31.14 9.99
C ASP A 303 -45.11 -30.12 8.83
N GLU A 304 -45.87 -30.38 7.76
CA GLU A 304 -46.10 -29.44 6.66
C GLU A 304 -44.85 -28.97 5.87
N GLY A 305 -43.71 -29.65 6.03
CA GLY A 305 -42.47 -29.33 5.30
C GLY A 305 -41.52 -28.42 6.07
N ASN A 306 -41.77 -28.17 7.35
CA ASN A 306 -40.86 -27.40 8.20
C ASN A 306 -39.67 -28.26 8.66
N VAL A 307 -38.49 -27.66 8.71
CA VAL A 307 -37.26 -28.29 9.22
C VAL A 307 -36.59 -27.37 10.21
N THR A 308 -36.26 -27.88 11.40
CA THR A 308 -35.45 -27.14 12.38
C THR A 308 -34.06 -27.77 12.44
N LEU A 309 -33.03 -26.96 12.21
CA LEU A 309 -31.63 -27.35 12.34
C LEU A 309 -31.07 -26.81 13.64
N THR A 310 -30.47 -27.66 14.46
CA THR A 310 -29.57 -27.18 15.53
C THR A 310 -28.18 -27.08 14.94
N VAL A 311 -27.63 -25.87 14.88
CA VAL A 311 -26.38 -25.55 14.18
C VAL A 311 -25.39 -24.93 15.16
N GLU A 312 -24.16 -25.45 15.19
CA GLU A 312 -23.03 -24.77 15.81
C GLU A 312 -22.48 -23.74 14.83
N LEU A 313 -22.46 -22.47 15.23
CA LEU A 313 -21.99 -21.35 14.43
C LEU A 313 -20.65 -20.87 14.97
N GLN A 314 -19.66 -20.69 14.09
CA GLN A 314 -18.49 -19.88 14.41
C GLN A 314 -18.89 -18.41 14.40
N THR A 315 -18.83 -17.81 15.57
CA THR A 315 -19.28 -16.44 15.79
C THR A 315 -18.14 -15.57 16.25
N ARG A 316 -18.38 -14.26 16.32
CA ARG A 316 -17.46 -13.31 16.97
C ARG A 316 -18.20 -12.52 18.03
N GLN A 317 -17.65 -12.47 19.23
CA GLN A 317 -18.19 -11.66 20.32
C GLN A 317 -17.64 -10.25 20.21
N THR A 318 -18.50 -9.28 19.89
CA THR A 318 -18.16 -7.85 19.88
C THR A 318 -18.69 -7.16 21.13
N GLU A 319 -18.34 -5.89 21.32
CA GLU A 319 -18.94 -5.03 22.35
C GLU A 319 -20.46 -4.84 22.17
N THR A 320 -20.95 -4.96 20.93
CA THR A 320 -22.36 -4.75 20.58
C THR A 320 -23.21 -6.02 20.61
N GLY A 321 -22.56 -7.18 20.77
CA GLY A 321 -23.21 -8.49 20.77
C GLY A 321 -22.49 -9.51 19.90
N LEU A 322 -23.15 -10.64 19.74
CA LEU A 322 -22.66 -11.76 18.94
C LEU A 322 -22.85 -11.46 17.46
N GLN A 323 -21.86 -11.82 16.65
CA GLN A 323 -21.91 -11.72 15.21
C GLN A 323 -21.69 -13.08 14.55
N PHE A 324 -22.44 -13.35 13.49
CA PHE A 324 -22.24 -14.47 12.57
C PHE A 324 -22.08 -13.91 11.16
N HIS A 325 -21.09 -14.42 10.42
CA HIS A 325 -20.74 -13.90 9.09
C HIS A 325 -20.42 -12.39 9.02
N GLY A 326 -19.99 -11.80 10.13
CA GLY A 326 -19.73 -10.34 10.23
C GLY A 326 -20.99 -9.50 10.50
N GLU A 327 -22.16 -10.10 10.58
CA GLU A 327 -23.41 -9.43 10.94
C GLU A 327 -23.87 -9.77 12.35
N SER A 328 -24.57 -8.85 13.00
CA SER A 328 -25.19 -9.13 14.29
C SER A 328 -26.22 -10.25 14.16
N ILE A 329 -26.24 -11.18 15.11
CA ILE A 329 -27.18 -12.30 15.13
C ILE A 329 -27.95 -12.35 16.45
N ARG A 330 -29.27 -12.54 16.35
CA ARG A 330 -30.25 -12.61 17.44
C ARG A 330 -31.41 -13.52 17.05
N ASP A 331 -32.23 -13.88 18.04
CA ASP A 331 -33.51 -14.52 17.80
C ASP A 331 -34.39 -13.66 16.86
N GLY A 332 -34.91 -14.30 15.82
CA GLY A 332 -35.72 -13.70 14.76
C GLY A 332 -34.92 -13.25 13.53
N ASP A 333 -33.59 -13.26 13.59
CA ASP A 333 -32.76 -12.89 12.45
C ASP A 333 -32.72 -14.01 11.41
N ARG A 334 -32.60 -13.64 10.13
CA ARG A 334 -32.45 -14.60 9.02
C ARG A 334 -30.99 -14.78 8.70
N ILE A 335 -30.57 -16.03 8.54
CA ILE A 335 -29.20 -16.39 8.16
C ILE A 335 -29.21 -17.27 6.92
N ILE A 336 -28.12 -17.17 6.17
CA ILE A 336 -27.82 -18.03 5.03
C ILE A 336 -26.77 -19.04 5.49
N LEU A 337 -26.98 -20.31 5.17
CA LEU A 337 -26.01 -21.39 5.39
C LEU A 337 -25.73 -22.09 4.06
N ASP A 338 -24.45 -22.24 3.72
CA ASP A 338 -23.99 -22.86 2.48
C ASP A 338 -23.26 -24.17 2.75
N PHE A 339 -23.93 -25.30 2.53
CA PHE A 339 -23.36 -26.63 2.77
C PHE A 339 -22.75 -27.25 1.50
N GLU A 340 -22.14 -26.43 0.64
CA GLU A 340 -21.53 -26.74 -0.67
C GLU A 340 -22.51 -27.23 -1.76
N THR A 341 -23.43 -28.11 -1.37
CA THR A 341 -24.43 -28.72 -2.27
C THR A 341 -25.80 -28.09 -2.12
N THR A 342 -26.03 -27.39 -1.00
CA THR A 342 -27.33 -26.84 -0.62
C THR A 342 -27.13 -25.50 0.07
N LEU A 343 -27.68 -24.45 -0.53
CA LEU A 343 -27.81 -23.14 0.09
C LEU A 343 -29.20 -23.04 0.73
N ILE A 344 -29.26 -22.75 2.02
CA ILE A 344 -30.52 -22.54 2.76
C ILE A 344 -30.57 -21.15 3.36
N GLU A 345 -31.77 -20.59 3.42
CA GLU A 345 -32.08 -19.38 4.19
C GLU A 345 -33.06 -19.78 5.29
N GLY A 346 -32.74 -19.46 6.54
CA GLY A 346 -33.56 -19.84 7.70
C GLY A 346 -33.62 -18.75 8.75
N THR A 347 -34.59 -18.85 9.65
CA THR A 347 -34.78 -17.91 10.76
C THR A 347 -34.23 -18.51 12.05
N VAL A 348 -33.38 -17.76 12.75
CA VAL A 348 -32.89 -18.15 14.07
C VAL A 348 -34.05 -18.04 15.07
N THR A 349 -34.48 -19.16 15.64
CA THR A 349 -35.58 -19.22 16.62
C THR A 349 -35.09 -19.30 18.06
N ARG A 350 -33.83 -19.72 18.24
CA ARG A 350 -33.09 -19.71 19.50
C ARG A 350 -31.62 -19.54 19.23
N LEU A 351 -30.95 -18.74 20.06
CA LEU A 351 -29.51 -18.56 20.09
C LEU A 351 -28.99 -18.70 21.54
N ASP A 352 -28.10 -19.66 21.77
CA ASP A 352 -27.53 -20.00 23.08
C ASP A 352 -26.08 -19.52 23.26
#